data_AF-A0A1G9NM98-F1
#
_entry.id   AF-A0A1G9NM98-F1
#
_cell.length_a   1.000
_cell.length_b   1.000
_cell.length_c   1.000
_cell.angle_alpha   90.00
_cell.angle_beta   90.00
_cell.angle_gamma   90.00
#
_symmetry.space_group_name_H-M   'P 1'
#
loop_
_entity.id
_entity.type
_entity.pdbx_description
1 polymer ?
#
loop_
_entity_poly.entity_id
_entity_poly.type
_entity_poly.pdbx_seq_one_letter_code
_entity_poly.pdbx_strand_id
1 'polypeptide(L)'
;MLETLYALGITPSNSRPRVSNDNPYSESLFKTLKYRPNYQPKGFENIEEARGWVAAFVKWYRYEHHHSGIRFLTPAERHNGRSREILDKRHEVYETAKAAHPERWNSRPTRNWENIEEVHLNPDRKYEETPVPANDLLEAAAS
;
A
#
# COMPACT_ATOMS: atom_id res chain seq x y z
N MET A 1 19.39 17.03 15.41
CA MET A 1 18.55 16.09 14.63
C MET A 1 18.79 14.66 15.10
N LEU A 2 19.99 14.08 14.93
CA LEU A 2 20.28 12.71 15.37
C LEU A 2 20.11 12.52 16.89
N GLU A 3 20.63 13.44 17.70
CA GLU A 3 20.46 13.42 19.15
C GLU A 3 19.00 13.49 19.59
N THR A 4 18.16 14.27 18.89
CA THR A 4 16.73 14.35 19.16
C THR A 4 16.02 13.02 18.89
N LEU A 5 16.39 12.31 17.81
CA LEU A 5 15.82 11.00 17.50
C LEU A 5 16.17 9.98 18.60
N TYR A 6 17.42 9.94 19.05
CA TYR A 6 17.82 9.07 20.15
C TYR A 6 17.14 9.42 21.47
N ALA A 7 17.01 10.71 21.78
CA ALA A 7 16.28 11.17 22.97
C ALA A 7 14.80 10.75 22.96
N LEU A 8 14.19 10.65 21.76
CA LEU A 8 12.83 10.16 21.56
C LEU A 8 12.74 8.63 21.43
N GLY A 9 13.86 7.90 21.56
CA GLY A 9 13.90 6.45 21.40
C GLY A 9 13.69 5.96 19.96
N ILE A 10 13.89 6.82 18.96
CA ILE A 10 13.73 6.52 17.54
C ILE A 10 15.08 6.07 16.97
N THR A 11 15.15 4.85 16.43
CA THR A 11 16.31 4.36 15.69
C THR A 11 16.27 4.87 14.25
N PRO A 12 17.21 5.73 13.82
CA PRO A 12 17.27 6.18 12.44
C PRO A 12 17.82 5.08 11.53
N SER A 13 17.24 4.96 10.34
CA SER A 13 17.77 4.16 9.24
C SER A 13 17.88 5.04 8.00
N ASN A 14 19.01 4.95 7.31
CA ASN A 14 19.28 5.77 6.12
C ASN A 14 19.18 4.92 4.86
N SER A 15 18.57 5.49 3.81
CA SER A 15 18.62 4.93 2.46
C SER A 15 20.07 4.80 1.98
N ARG A 16 20.32 3.82 1.12
CA ARG A 16 21.61 3.64 0.47
C ARG A 16 21.96 4.89 -0.35
N PRO A 17 23.22 5.34 -0.32
CA PRO A 17 23.63 6.49 -1.12
C PRO A 17 23.29 6.28 -2.60
N ARG A 18 22.62 7.28 -3.20
CA ARG A 18 22.24 7.32 -4.63
C ARG A 18 21.22 6.27 -5.09
N VAL A 19 20.41 5.75 -4.16
CA VAL A 19 19.33 4.80 -4.49
C VAL A 19 17.97 5.43 -4.16
N SER A 20 17.30 5.98 -5.18
CA SER A 20 16.03 6.71 -4.98
C SER A 20 14.87 5.81 -4.54
N ASN A 21 14.87 4.55 -5.00
CA ASN A 21 13.78 3.60 -4.75
C ASN A 21 13.88 2.88 -3.38
N ASP A 22 14.76 3.32 -2.48
CA ASP A 22 14.87 2.73 -1.13
C ASP A 22 13.70 3.13 -0.20
N ASN A 23 12.92 4.16 -0.56
CA ASN A 23 11.71 4.55 0.19
C ASN A 23 10.49 4.71 -0.74
N PRO A 24 10.02 3.60 -1.34
CA PRO A 24 8.95 3.62 -2.34
C PRO A 24 7.61 4.06 -1.75
N TYR A 25 7.41 3.90 -0.44
CA TYR A 25 6.23 4.41 0.26
C TYR A 25 6.14 5.94 0.22
N SER A 26 7.25 6.64 0.50
CA SER A 26 7.28 8.10 0.47
C SER A 26 7.18 8.65 -0.96
N GLU A 27 7.82 7.99 -1.93
CA GLU A 27 7.70 8.36 -3.34
C GLU A 27 6.26 8.25 -3.84
N SER A 28 5.55 7.18 -3.47
CA SER A 28 4.13 7.00 -3.80
C SER A 28 3.26 8.13 -3.24
N LEU A 29 3.50 8.55 -1.99
CA LEU A 29 2.79 9.69 -1.40
C LEU A 29 3.05 11.00 -2.17
N PHE A 30 4.30 11.29 -2.51
CA PHE A 30 4.64 12.48 -3.30
C PHE A 30 3.98 12.47 -4.68
N LYS A 31 3.89 11.29 -5.31
CA LYS A 31 3.13 11.14 -6.55
C LYS A 31 1.66 11.46 -6.32
N THR A 32 1.00 10.89 -5.30
CA THR A 32 -0.40 11.22 -4.99
C THR A 32 -0.62 12.72 -4.77
N LEU A 33 0.29 13.37 -4.04
CA LEU A 33 0.24 14.81 -3.80
C LEU A 33 0.28 15.64 -5.10
N LYS A 34 1.15 15.25 -6.05
CA LYS A 34 1.36 15.97 -7.32
C LYS A 34 0.26 15.73 -8.35
N TYR A 35 -0.39 14.57 -8.32
CA TYR A 35 -1.39 14.18 -9.32
C TYR A 35 -2.83 14.51 -8.91
N ARG A 36 -3.05 15.15 -7.75
CA ARG A 36 -4.39 15.61 -7.36
C ARG A 36 -4.84 16.80 -8.24
N PRO A 37 -6.15 16.94 -8.53
CA PRO A 37 -6.65 18.04 -9.36
C PRO A 37 -6.29 19.45 -8.87
N ASN A 38 -6.10 19.65 -7.56
CA ASN A 38 -5.75 20.94 -6.96
C ASN A 38 -4.23 21.12 -6.69
N TYR A 39 -3.35 20.42 -7.42
CA TYR A 39 -1.91 20.63 -7.31
C TYR A 39 -1.50 22.02 -7.81
N GLN A 40 -0.52 22.63 -7.14
CA GLN A 40 -0.07 24.01 -7.42
C GLN A 40 1.32 23.98 -8.09
N PRO A 41 1.40 23.72 -9.41
CA PRO A 41 2.68 23.58 -10.12
C PRO A 41 3.50 24.89 -10.17
N LYS A 42 2.82 26.05 -10.05
CA LYS A 42 3.47 27.37 -9.99
C LYS A 42 3.96 27.75 -8.58
N GLY A 43 3.72 26.90 -7.58
CA GLY A 43 4.01 27.19 -6.18
C GLY A 43 2.92 28.02 -5.50
N PHE A 44 3.29 28.61 -4.37
CA PHE A 44 2.43 29.45 -3.52
C PHE A 44 3.05 30.82 -3.36
N GLU A 45 2.25 31.85 -3.11
CA GLU A 45 2.75 33.22 -2.95
C GLU A 45 3.53 33.38 -1.65
N ASN A 46 3.13 32.66 -0.61
CA ASN A 46 3.75 32.70 0.71
C ASN A 46 3.68 31.34 1.43
N ILE A 47 4.40 31.23 2.54
CA ILE A 47 4.51 29.98 3.31
C ILE A 47 3.20 29.57 3.98
N GLU A 48 2.32 30.52 4.32
CA GLU A 48 1.07 30.20 5.00
C GLU A 48 0.06 29.55 4.05
N GLU A 49 0.00 30.00 2.80
CA GLU A 49 -0.77 29.31 1.75
C GLU A 49 -0.27 27.90 1.51
N ALA A 50 1.05 27.72 1.43
CA ALA A 50 1.65 26.40 1.27
C ALA A 50 1.26 25.46 2.43
N ARG A 51 1.35 25.95 3.67
CA ARG A 51 0.95 25.20 4.88
C ARG A 51 -0.53 24.86 4.88
N GLY A 52 -1.39 25.83 4.58
CA GLY A 52 -2.84 25.62 4.50
C GLY A 52 -3.21 24.58 3.45
N TRP A 53 -2.58 24.65 2.28
CA TRP A 53 -2.79 23.69 1.20
C TRP A 53 -2.32 22.28 1.56
N VAL A 54 -1.14 22.14 2.18
CA VAL A 54 -0.62 20.84 2.63
C VAL A 54 -1.47 20.27 3.77
N ALA A 55 -1.93 21.10 4.71
CA ALA A 55 -2.84 20.66 5.78
C ALA A 55 -4.16 20.12 5.21
N ALA A 56 -4.74 20.83 4.23
CA ALA A 56 -5.93 20.37 3.53
C ALA A 56 -5.67 19.05 2.76
N PHE A 57 -4.51 18.92 2.11
CA PHE A 57 -4.10 17.68 1.47
C PHE A 57 -4.05 16.51 2.46
N VAL A 58 -3.35 16.69 3.59
CA VAL A 58 -3.19 15.63 4.60
C VAL A 58 -4.55 15.22 5.17
N LYS A 59 -5.44 16.17 5.45
CA LYS A 59 -6.80 15.88 5.92
C LYS A 59 -7.57 15.03 4.90
N TRP A 60 -7.58 15.45 3.64
CA TRP A 60 -8.25 14.73 2.56
C TRP A 60 -7.65 13.33 2.36
N TYR A 61 -6.32 13.22 2.26
CA TYR A 61 -5.63 11.94 2.07
C TYR A 61 -5.96 10.97 3.20
N ARG A 62 -5.97 11.46 4.44
CA ARG A 62 -6.19 10.64 5.64
C ARG A 62 -7.64 10.18 5.80
N TYR A 63 -8.63 11.02 5.51
CA TYR A 63 -10.02 10.78 5.91
C TYR A 63 -11.01 10.64 4.76
N GLU A 64 -10.66 11.01 3.54
CA GLU A 64 -11.60 11.07 2.41
C GLU A 64 -11.12 10.26 1.21
N HIS A 65 -9.81 10.21 0.97
CA HIS A 65 -9.24 9.48 -0.15
C HIS A 65 -9.23 7.96 0.10
N HIS A 66 -10.03 7.24 -0.69
CA HIS A 66 -10.09 5.79 -0.62
C HIS A 66 -9.06 5.15 -1.54
N HIS A 67 -8.21 4.30 -0.98
CA HIS A 67 -7.08 3.70 -1.69
C HIS A 67 -7.41 2.30 -2.22
N SER A 68 -7.35 2.11 -3.53
CA SER A 68 -7.65 0.82 -4.17
C SER A 68 -6.77 -0.33 -3.67
N GLY A 69 -5.49 -0.05 -3.36
CA GLY A 69 -4.53 -1.03 -2.83
C GLY A 69 -4.86 -1.57 -1.44
N ILE A 70 -5.71 -0.87 -0.68
CA ILE A 70 -6.21 -1.32 0.62
C ILE A 70 -7.74 -1.47 0.60
N ARG A 71 -8.25 -2.04 -0.50
CA ARG A 71 -9.69 -2.32 -0.69
C ARG A 71 -10.57 -1.09 -0.49
N PHE A 72 -10.14 0.07 -1.02
CA PHE A 72 -10.87 1.33 -0.90
C PHE A 72 -11.17 1.67 0.57
N LEU A 73 -10.24 1.46 1.47
CA LEU A 73 -10.25 2.07 2.80
C LEU A 73 -9.51 3.40 2.75
N THR A 74 -9.86 4.31 3.66
CA THR A 74 -9.04 5.47 3.95
C THR A 74 -7.88 5.07 4.87
N PRO A 75 -6.76 5.82 4.87
CA PRO A 75 -5.65 5.56 5.77
C PRO A 75 -6.07 5.60 7.24
N ALA A 76 -6.98 6.51 7.63
CA ALA A 76 -7.50 6.59 8.99
C ALA A 76 -8.28 5.34 9.41
N GLU A 77 -9.16 4.84 8.54
CA GLU A 77 -9.94 3.62 8.84
C GLU A 77 -9.02 2.41 9.04
N ARG A 78 -8.02 2.25 8.17
CA ARG A 78 -7.03 1.17 8.29
C ARG A 78 -6.19 1.31 9.56
N HIS A 79 -5.67 2.50 9.82
CA HIS A 79 -4.84 2.79 11.00
C HIS A 79 -5.61 2.53 12.31
N ASN A 80 -6.89 2.86 12.34
CA ASN A 80 -7.73 2.70 13.54
C ASN A 80 -8.34 1.29 13.66
N GLY A 81 -7.86 0.31 12.89
CA GLY A 81 -8.30 -1.09 12.99
C GLY A 81 -9.73 -1.35 12.50
N ARG A 82 -10.34 -0.44 11.74
CA ARG A 82 -11.74 -0.55 11.29
C ARG A 82 -11.92 -1.35 10.01
N SER A 83 -10.83 -1.86 9.42
CA SER A 83 -10.83 -2.52 8.12
C SER A 83 -11.85 -3.64 8.04
N ARG A 84 -11.84 -4.59 8.98
CA ARG A 84 -12.73 -5.76 8.97
C ARG A 84 -14.21 -5.36 9.01
N GLU A 85 -14.58 -4.51 9.99
CA GLU A 85 -15.95 -3.99 10.13
C GLU A 85 -16.50 -3.38 8.84
N ILE A 86 -15.71 -2.56 8.15
CA ILE A 86 -16.12 -1.87 6.93
C ILE A 86 -16.19 -2.82 5.74
N LEU A 87 -15.22 -3.71 5.63
CA LEU A 87 -15.09 -4.62 4.50
C LEU A 87 -16.15 -5.73 4.53
N ASP A 88 -16.48 -6.26 5.71
CA ASP A 88 -17.53 -7.26 5.88
C ASP A 88 -18.90 -6.68 5.45
N LYS A 89 -19.21 -5.45 5.89
CA LYS A 89 -20.42 -4.72 5.45
C LYS A 89 -20.47 -4.53 3.93
N ARG A 90 -19.33 -4.22 3.30
CA ARG A 90 -19.26 -4.09 1.83
C ARG A 90 -19.49 -5.42 1.13
N HIS A 91 -18.96 -6.50 1.68
CA HIS A 91 -19.20 -7.84 1.16
C HIS A 91 -20.69 -8.18 1.18
N GLU A 92 -21.36 -7.98 2.32
CA GLU A 92 -22.81 -8.20 2.48
C GLU A 92 -23.65 -7.39 1.48
N VAL A 93 -23.34 -6.10 1.31
CA VAL A 93 -24.04 -5.22 0.35
C VAL A 93 -23.88 -5.75 -1.08
N TYR A 94 -22.68 -6.16 -1.46
CA TYR A 94 -22.41 -6.64 -2.81
C TYR A 94 -23.08 -8.00 -3.08
N GLU A 95 -23.05 -8.92 -2.13
CA GLU A 95 -23.73 -10.21 -2.25
C GLU A 95 -25.26 -10.03 -2.32
N THR A 96 -25.82 -9.15 -1.49
CA THR A 96 -27.25 -8.81 -1.54
C THR A 96 -27.63 -8.21 -2.89
N ALA A 97 -26.83 -7.27 -3.41
CA ALA A 97 -27.08 -6.64 -4.71
C ALA A 97 -26.98 -7.64 -5.87
N LYS A 98 -26.04 -8.60 -5.78
CA LYS A 98 -25.89 -9.68 -6.77
C LYS A 98 -27.04 -10.68 -6.70
N ALA A 99 -27.49 -11.05 -5.50
CA ALA A 99 -28.64 -11.95 -5.33
C ALA A 99 -29.94 -11.34 -5.88
N ALA A 100 -30.15 -10.04 -5.69
CA ALA A 100 -31.30 -9.33 -6.23
C ALA A 100 -31.27 -9.17 -7.75
N HIS A 101 -30.08 -9.07 -8.34
CA HIS A 101 -29.88 -8.78 -9.76
C HIS A 101 -28.70 -9.57 -10.36
N PRO A 102 -28.83 -10.91 -10.48
CA PRO A 102 -27.74 -11.76 -10.94
C PRO A 102 -27.31 -11.46 -12.39
N GLU A 103 -28.21 -10.92 -13.21
CA GLU A 103 -27.97 -10.54 -14.61
C GLU A 103 -26.86 -9.48 -14.75
N ARG A 104 -26.66 -8.62 -13.73
CA ARG A 104 -25.59 -7.61 -13.75
C ARG A 104 -24.19 -8.20 -13.60
N TRP A 105 -24.08 -9.42 -13.07
CA TRP A 105 -22.80 -10.07 -12.83
C TRP A 105 -22.41 -11.11 -13.89
N ASN A 106 -23.33 -11.59 -14.73
CA ASN A 106 -23.02 -12.58 -15.78
C ASN A 106 -22.16 -13.74 -15.25
N SER A 107 -22.58 -14.33 -14.13
CA SER A 107 -21.87 -15.40 -13.40
C SER A 107 -20.54 -15.02 -12.73
N ARG A 108 -20.07 -13.76 -12.85
CA ARG A 108 -18.84 -13.31 -12.18
C ARG A 108 -19.03 -13.21 -10.66
N PRO A 109 -18.00 -13.47 -9.84
CA PRO A 109 -18.05 -13.20 -8.41
C PRO A 109 -18.20 -11.70 -8.14
N THR A 110 -18.62 -11.36 -6.92
CA THR A 110 -18.55 -9.98 -6.45
C THR A 110 -17.09 -9.55 -6.28
N ARG A 111 -16.89 -8.26 -6.02
CA ARG A 111 -15.56 -7.73 -5.75
C ARG A 111 -14.99 -8.35 -4.48
N ASN A 112 -13.71 -8.75 -4.50
CA ASN A 112 -13.01 -9.21 -3.31
C ASN A 112 -12.92 -8.06 -2.28
N TRP A 113 -13.57 -8.28 -1.13
CA TRP A 113 -13.57 -7.42 0.04
C TRP A 113 -12.88 -8.08 1.25
N GLU A 114 -12.07 -9.12 1.05
CA GLU A 114 -11.30 -9.73 2.15
C GLU A 114 -10.31 -8.72 2.73
N ASN A 115 -10.14 -8.78 4.07
CA ASN A 115 -9.19 -7.92 4.76
C ASN A 115 -7.75 -8.26 4.34
N ILE A 116 -6.96 -7.22 4.07
CA ILE A 116 -5.54 -7.37 3.75
C ILE A 116 -4.75 -7.16 5.04
N GLU A 117 -4.32 -8.24 5.67
CA GLU A 117 -3.51 -8.20 6.90
C GLU A 117 -2.08 -7.74 6.58
N GLU A 118 -1.43 -8.37 5.60
CA GLU A 118 -0.02 -8.12 5.27
C GLU A 118 0.19 -7.88 3.77
N VAL A 119 1.20 -7.06 3.46
CA VAL A 119 1.64 -6.79 2.08
C VAL A 119 3.16 -6.78 2.07
N HIS A 120 3.75 -7.56 1.18
CA HIS A 120 5.20 -7.58 0.96
C HIS A 120 5.51 -6.87 -0.34
N LEU A 121 6.42 -5.88 -0.29
CA LEU A 121 6.85 -5.15 -1.48
C LEU A 121 7.71 -6.03 -2.40
N ASN A 122 8.54 -6.89 -1.81
CA ASN A 122 9.31 -7.93 -2.48
C ASN A 122 9.11 -9.22 -1.66
N PRO A 123 8.19 -10.11 -2.04
CA PRO A 123 8.04 -11.39 -1.36
C PRO A 123 9.33 -12.21 -1.53
N ASP A 124 9.68 -12.99 -0.51
CA ASP A 124 10.82 -13.91 -0.60
C ASP A 124 10.63 -14.84 -1.79
N ARG A 125 11.67 -14.95 -2.62
CA ARG A 125 11.67 -15.93 -3.71
C ARG A 125 11.64 -17.31 -3.08
N LYS A 126 10.55 -18.04 -3.26
CA LYS A 126 10.53 -19.48 -2.99
C LYS A 126 11.44 -20.14 -4.01
N TYR A 127 12.62 -20.56 -3.58
CA TYR A 127 13.44 -21.47 -4.37
C TYR A 127 12.83 -22.86 -4.19
N GLU A 128 12.19 -23.35 -5.23
CA GLU A 128 11.90 -24.79 -5.32
C GLU A 128 13.25 -25.47 -5.57
N GLU A 129 13.74 -26.26 -4.61
CA GLU A 129 14.86 -27.16 -4.87
C GLU A 129 14.40 -28.17 -5.92
N THR A 130 14.90 -28.02 -7.15
CA THR A 130 14.77 -29.07 -8.15
C THR A 130 15.57 -30.27 -7.64
N PRO A 131 14.94 -31.44 -7.40
CA PRO A 131 15.68 -32.62 -7.01
C PRO A 131 16.65 -32.96 -8.14
N VAL A 132 17.95 -32.95 -7.84
CA VAL A 132 18.95 -33.45 -8.79
C VAL A 132 18.72 -34.95 -8.93
N PRO A 133 18.46 -35.49 -10.14
CA PRO A 133 18.32 -36.92 -10.34
C PRO A 133 19.56 -37.64 -9.82
N ALA A 134 19.38 -38.74 -9.09
CA ALA A 134 20.48 -39.46 -8.45
C ALA A 134 21.59 -39.91 -9.42
N ASN A 135 21.29 -40.00 -10.73
CA ASN A 135 22.29 -40.30 -11.76
C ASN A 135 23.33 -39.19 -11.96
N ASP A 136 22.97 -37.92 -11.76
CA ASP A 136 23.88 -36.78 -12.00
C ASP A 136 24.87 -36.58 -10.84
N LEU A 137 24.57 -37.14 -9.65
CA LEU A 137 25.47 -37.11 -8.49
C LEU A 137 26.60 -38.14 -8.58
N LEU A 138 26.40 -39.22 -9.34
CA LEU A 138 27.40 -40.29 -9.51
C LEU A 138 28.47 -39.92 -10.55
N GLU A 139 28.14 -39.13 -11.57
CA GLU A 139 29.14 -38.65 -12.55
C GLU A 139 30.08 -37.58 -11.97
N ALA A 140 29.58 -36.72 -11.07
CA ALA A 140 30.39 -35.66 -10.45
C ALA A 140 31.40 -36.16 -9.41
N ALA A 141 31.21 -37.36 -8.86
CA ALA A 141 32.13 -37.99 -7.90
C ALA A 141 33.17 -38.90 -8.58
N ALA A 142 33.07 -39.10 -9.90
CA ALA A 142 33.91 -39.99 -10.68
C ALA A 142 34.89 -39.28 -11.64
N SER A 143 35.06 -37.95 -11.52
CA SER A 143 36.12 -37.15 -12.16
C SER A 143 36.97 -36.44 -11.12
#